data_AF-A0A183PVK7-F1
#
_entry.id   AF-A0A183PVK7-F1
#
_cell.length_a   1.000
_cell.length_b   1.000
_cell.length_c   1.000
_cell.angle_alpha   90.00
_cell.angle_beta   90.00
_cell.angle_gamma   90.00
#
_symmetry.space_group_name_H-M   'P 1'
#
loop_
_entity.id
_entity.type
_entity.pdbx_description
1 polymer ?
#
loop_
_entity_poly.entity_id
_entity_poly.type
_entity_poly.pdbx_seq_one_letter_code
_entity_poly.pdbx_strand_id
1 'polypeptide(L)'
;MVRLKLNDVSKSFQSSKHTCFYQVVYPSGYALNELKNLENPVRNYPFTLDPFQQRAILCIENEQSVMVSAHTSAGKTVVADFANSLRFLKMLA
;
A
#
# COMPACT_ATOMS: atom_id res chain seq x y z
N MET A 1 -1.23 15.09 1.61
CA MET A 1 -2.71 15.06 1.68
C MET A 1 -3.24 14.72 0.29
N VAL A 2 -3.80 13.53 0.10
CA VAL A 2 -4.47 13.19 -1.18
C VAL A 2 -5.78 13.97 -1.20
N ARG A 3 -5.96 14.88 -2.17
CA ARG A 3 -7.17 15.70 -2.27
C ARG A 3 -8.24 14.89 -2.99
N LEU A 4 -9.18 14.34 -2.22
CA LEU A 4 -10.35 13.65 -2.75
C LEU A 4 -11.30 14.66 -3.39
N LYS A 5 -11.79 14.38 -4.60
CA LYS A 5 -12.88 15.14 -5.22
C LYS A 5 -14.22 14.64 -4.67
N LEU A 6 -15.22 15.52 -4.65
CA LEU A 6 -16.57 15.23 -4.14
C LEU A 6 -17.26 14.04 -4.82
N ASN A 7 -16.82 13.65 -6.02
CA ASN A 7 -17.39 12.53 -6.77
C ASN A 7 -16.58 11.23 -6.61
N ASP A 8 -15.50 11.23 -5.83
CA ASP A 8 -14.71 10.03 -5.64
C ASP A 8 -15.47 9.03 -4.78
N VAL A 9 -15.43 7.77 -5.19
CA VAL A 9 -16.08 6.67 -4.46
C VAL A 9 -15.07 6.06 -3.51
N SER A 10 -15.50 5.78 -2.28
CA SER A 10 -14.64 5.17 -1.28
C SER A 10 -15.20 3.84 -0.78
N LYS A 11 -14.32 2.86 -0.56
CA LYS A 11 -14.63 1.61 0.14
C LYS A 11 -13.71 1.43 1.33
N SER A 12 -14.29 1.24 2.50
CA SER A 12 -13.58 0.97 3.75
C SER A 12 -13.56 -0.53 4.03
N PHE A 13 -12.42 -1.02 4.51
CA PHE A 13 -12.24 -2.40 4.89
C PHE A 13 -11.50 -2.47 6.23
N GLN A 14 -11.87 -3.46 7.04
CA GLN A 14 -11.23 -3.72 8.33
C GLN A 14 -10.83 -5.20 8.39
N SER A 15 -9.60 -5.48 8.78
CA SER A 15 -9.18 -6.85 9.06
C SER A 15 -9.63 -7.25 10.48
N SER A 16 -10.19 -8.45 10.64
CA SER A 16 -10.74 -8.93 11.92
C SER A 16 -9.68 -9.27 12.97
N LYS A 17 -8.41 -9.44 12.56
CA LYS A 17 -7.33 -9.93 13.44
C LYS A 17 -6.41 -8.83 13.97
N HIS A 18 -6.40 -7.65 13.36
CA HIS A 18 -5.55 -6.53 13.75
C HIS A 18 -6.32 -5.21 13.62
N THR A 19 -6.04 -4.23 14.47
CA THR A 19 -6.61 -2.86 14.44
C THR A 19 -6.11 -2.04 13.25
N CYS A 20 -5.89 -2.67 12.10
CA CYS A 20 -5.47 -2.06 10.85
C CYS A 20 -6.72 -1.75 10.01
N PHE A 21 -6.95 -0.47 9.76
CA PHE A 21 -8.00 0.03 8.90
C PHE A 21 -7.39 0.43 7.56
N TYR A 22 -8.07 0.10 6.46
CA TYR A 22 -7.71 0.64 5.15
C TYR A 22 -8.94 1.10 4.39
N GLN A 23 -8.76 2.19 3.65
CA GLN A 23 -9.79 2.77 2.80
C GLN A 23 -9.18 2.98 1.43
N VAL A 24 -9.90 2.52 0.41
CA VAL A 24 -9.54 2.72 -0.99
C VAL A 24 -10.45 3.81 -1.54
N VAL A 25 -9.86 4.78 -2.21
CA VAL A 25 -10.60 5.86 -2.86
C VAL A 25 -10.23 5.91 -4.33
N TYR A 26 -11.24 6.03 -5.18
CA TYR A 26 -11.09 6.02 -6.62
C TYR A 26 -12.01 7.07 -7.25
N PRO A 27 -11.65 7.64 -8.40
CA PRO A 27 -12.51 8.61 -9.07
C PRO A 27 -13.82 7.97 -9.52
N SER A 28 -14.90 8.75 -9.59
CA SER A 28 -16.16 8.30 -10.18
C SER A 28 -15.93 7.72 -11.58
N GLY A 29 -16.44 6.51 -11.83
CA GLY A 29 -16.34 5.83 -13.13
C GLY A 29 -15.10 4.95 -13.30
N TYR A 30 -14.18 4.89 -12.33
CA TYR A 30 -13.08 3.92 -12.34
C TYR A 30 -13.52 2.58 -11.77
N ALA A 31 -13.17 1.49 -12.49
CA ALA A 31 -13.35 0.14 -11.99
C ALA A 31 -12.36 -0.14 -10.85
N LEU A 32 -12.83 -0.86 -9.82
CA LEU A 32 -11.94 -1.33 -8.77
C LEU A 32 -11.10 -2.49 -9.29
N ASN A 33 -9.81 -2.24 -9.43
CA ASN A 33 -8.84 -3.31 -9.65
C ASN A 33 -8.46 -3.90 -8.31
N GLU A 34 -8.71 -5.20 -8.14
CA GLU A 34 -8.19 -5.94 -6.99
C GLU A 34 -6.66 -5.96 -7.03
N LEU A 35 -6.03 -5.79 -5.87
CA LEU A 35 -4.58 -5.88 -5.75
C LEU A 35 -4.14 -7.30 -6.04
N LYS A 36 -3.22 -7.46 -6.98
CA LYS A 36 -2.63 -8.76 -7.31
C LYS A 36 -1.44 -9.00 -6.39
N ASN A 37 -1.36 -10.19 -5.80
CA ASN A 37 -0.14 -10.64 -5.14
C ASN A 37 0.90 -10.93 -6.23
N LEU A 38 2.06 -10.30 -6.15
CA LEU A 38 3.19 -10.64 -6.99
C LEU A 38 3.94 -11.81 -6.34
N GLU A 39 4.30 -12.81 -7.15
CA GLU A 39 5.00 -14.01 -6.66
C GLU A 39 6.45 -13.74 -6.24
N ASN A 40 7.06 -12.67 -6.77
CA ASN A 40 8.45 -12.31 -6.53
C ASN A 40 8.58 -10.88 -5.98
N PRO A 41 8.57 -10.69 -4.65
CA PRO A 41 8.79 -9.38 -4.06
C PRO A 41 10.21 -8.89 -4.35
N VAL A 42 10.35 -7.61 -4.67
CA VAL A 42 11.66 -7.00 -4.99
C VAL A 42 12.64 -7.03 -3.82
N ARG A 43 12.13 -7.11 -2.59
CA ARG A 43 12.93 -7.16 -1.37
C ARG A 43 12.29 -8.08 -0.35
N ASN A 44 13.11 -8.94 0.24
CA ASN A 44 12.74 -9.77 1.39
C ASN A 44 13.26 -9.14 2.68
N TYR A 45 12.47 -9.23 3.75
CA TYR A 45 12.85 -8.77 5.09
C TYR A 45 13.07 -9.99 6.00
N PRO A 46 14.06 -9.96 6.92
CA PRO A 46 14.34 -11.07 7.83
C PRO A 46 13.33 -11.17 9.00
N PHE A 47 12.22 -10.43 8.93
CA PHE A 47 11.19 -10.36 9.95
C PHE A 47 9.81 -10.38 9.28
N THR A 48 8.80 -10.78 10.05
CA THR A 48 7.40 -10.76 9.60
C THR A 48 6.91 -9.33 9.51
N LEU A 49 6.45 -8.93 8.32
CA LEU A 49 5.85 -7.62 8.10
C LEU A 49 4.50 -7.52 8.81
N ASP A 50 4.22 -6.36 9.41
CA ASP A 50 2.89 -6.07 9.95
C ASP A 50 1.83 -6.02 8.82
N PRO A 51 0.55 -6.31 9.12
CA PRO A 51 -0.51 -6.29 8.11
C PRO A 51 -0.60 -4.96 7.34
N PHE A 52 -0.37 -3.83 8.01
CA PHE A 52 -0.38 -2.51 7.35
C PHE A 52 0.81 -2.35 6.39
N GLN A 53 1.97 -2.90 6.75
CA GLN A 53 3.19 -2.84 5.93
C GLN A 53 3.00 -3.71 4.68
N GLN A 54 2.52 -4.94 4.85
CA GLN A 54 2.20 -5.86 3.75
C GLN A 54 1.22 -5.22 2.77
N ARG A 55 0.14 -4.62 3.29
CA ARG A 55 -0.88 -3.98 2.44
C ARG A 55 -0.32 -2.78 1.69
N ALA A 56 0.48 -1.95 2.35
CA ALA A 56 1.08 -0.79 1.70
C ALA A 56 2.10 -1.18 0.61
N ILE A 57 2.92 -2.20 0.87
CA ILE A 57 3.85 -2.77 -0.10
C ILE A 57 3.10 -3.31 -1.32
N LEU A 58 2.02 -4.05 -1.10
CA LEU A 58 1.18 -4.58 -2.16
C LEU A 58 0.58 -3.45 -3.04
N CYS A 59 0.12 -2.34 -2.45
CA CYS A 59 -0.32 -1.17 -3.20
C CYS A 59 0.80 -0.58 -4.07
N ILE A 60 2.02 -0.49 -3.53
CA ILE A 60 3.20 0.06 -4.22
C ILE A 60 3.60 -0.84 -5.41
N GLU A 61 3.58 -2.16 -5.25
CA GLU A 61 3.87 -3.10 -6.34
C GLU A 61 2.86 -3.00 -7.49
N ASN A 62 1.59 -2.76 -7.16
CA ASN A 62 0.50 -2.57 -8.14
C ASN A 62 0.47 -1.13 -8.71
N GLU A 63 1.52 -0.33 -8.51
CA GLU A 63 1.63 1.06 -9.00
C GLU A 63 0.52 1.99 -8.51
N GLN A 64 -0.05 1.70 -7.34
CA GLN A 64 -1.09 2.52 -6.72
C GLN A 64 -0.51 3.46 -5.68
N SER A 65 -1.09 4.67 -5.59
CA SER A 65 -0.75 5.61 -4.54
C SER A 65 -1.30 5.12 -3.20
N VAL A 66 -0.48 5.15 -2.15
CA VAL A 66 -0.87 4.73 -0.80
C VAL A 66 -0.52 5.79 0.23
N MET A 67 -1.42 5.99 1.20
CA MET A 67 -1.19 6.82 2.38
C MET A 67 -1.16 5.94 3.61
N VAL A 68 -0.05 5.95 4.35
CA VAL A 68 0.11 5.15 5.57
C VAL A 68 0.09 6.09 6.78
N SER A 69 -0.85 5.84 7.69
CA SER A 69 -0.93 6.54 8.99
C SER A 69 -0.74 5.52 10.12
N ALA A 70 0.30 5.71 10.93
CA ALA A 70 0.64 4.87 12.07
C ALA A 70 1.55 5.63 13.05
N HIS A 71 1.70 5.18 14.29
CA HIS A 71 2.60 5.79 15.28
C HIS A 71 4.08 5.75 14.86
N THR A 72 4.87 6.70 15.35
CA THR A 72 6.34 6.70 15.22
C THR A 72 6.90 5.57 16.07
N SER A 73 7.47 4.54 15.40
CA SER A 73 8.00 3.25 15.92
C SER A 73 7.40 2.03 15.21
N ALA A 74 6.19 2.15 14.65
CA ALA A 74 5.46 1.05 14.01
C ALA A 74 6.13 0.49 12.73
N GLY A 75 7.23 1.10 12.25
CA GLY A 75 7.94 0.61 11.06
C GLY A 75 7.49 1.20 9.72
N LYS A 76 6.88 2.40 9.70
CA LYS A 76 6.53 3.10 8.43
C LYS A 76 7.72 3.23 7.46
N THR A 77 8.94 3.32 7.97
CA THR A 77 10.18 3.40 7.17
C THR A 77 10.38 2.18 6.25
N VAL A 78 9.93 0.99 6.66
CA VAL A 78 10.02 -0.24 5.85
C VAL A 78 9.26 -0.09 4.53
N VAL A 79 8.07 0.53 4.58
CA VAL A 79 7.25 0.79 3.39
C VAL A 79 7.97 1.76 2.44
N ALA A 80 8.59 2.80 2.98
CA ALA A 80 9.34 3.77 2.18
C ALA A 80 10.60 3.16 1.54
N ASP A 81 11.33 2.33 2.28
CA ASP A 81 12.53 1.66 1.79
C ASP A 81 12.21 0.63 0.69
N PHE A 82 11.06 -0.05 0.81
CA PHE A 82 10.52 -0.90 -0.25
C PHE A 82 10.24 -0.09 -1.53
N ALA A 83 9.54 1.06 -1.41
CA ALA A 83 9.23 1.91 -2.55
C ALA A 83 10.50 2.38 -3.29
N ASN A 84 11.54 2.76 -2.54
CA ASN A 84 12.83 3.13 -3.10
C ASN A 84 13.48 1.96 -3.85
N SER A 85 13.47 0.76 -3.26
CA SER A 85 14.04 -0.45 -3.88
C SER A 85 13.31 -0.83 -5.17
N LEU A 86 11.98 -0.79 -5.17
CA LEU A 86 11.15 -1.04 -6.36
C LEU A 86 11.43 -0.01 -7.46
N ARG A 87 11.51 1.27 -7.10
CA ARG A 87 11.79 2.34 -8.06
C ARG A 87 13.17 2.18 -8.68
N PHE A 88 14.18 1.85 -7.88
CA PHE A 88 15.53 1.62 -8.35
C PHE A 88 15.60 0.43 -9.31
N LEU A 89 14.97 -0.69 -8.96
CA LEU A 89 14.92 -1.88 -9.83
C LEU A 89 14.25 -1.56 -11.18
N LYS A 90 13.10 -0.85 -11.17
CA LYS A 90 12.38 -0.47 -12.39
C LYS A 90 13.11 0.57 -13.26
N MET A 91 14.12 1.26 -12.73
CA MET A 91 14.92 2.22 -13.51
C MET A 91 16.07 1.54 -14.27
N LEU A 92 16.46 0.33 -13.83
CA LEU A 92 17.55 -0.44 -14.43
C LEU A 92 17.07 -1.47 -15.46
N ALA A 93 15.75 -1.65 -15.60
CA ALA A 93 15.10 -2.54 -16.57
C ALA A 93 14.49 -1.72 -17.71
#